data_AF-A0A951ZHE7-F1
#
_entry.id   AF-A0A951ZHE7-F1
#
_cell.length_a   1.000
_cell.length_b   1.000
_cell.length_c   1.000
_cell.angle_alpha   90.00
_cell.angle_beta   90.00
_cell.angle_gamma   90.00
#
_symmetry.space_group_name_H-M   'P 1'
#
loop_
_entity.id
_entity.type
_entity.pdbx_description
1 polymer ?
#
loop_
_entity_poly.entity_id
_entity_poly.type
_entity_poly.pdbx_seq_one_letter_code
_entity_poly.pdbx_strand_id
1 'polypeptide(L)'
;MAIELRITSGARAGAREIFDKSIIAIGRHPMNDLRLDAEKDLDVSGRHAEIRVVGGTASVRDVGSSNGTKVNGQPLVGERALFDGDVITLGGANGASLEYHVVSAEAPAPVAAPAPPATRLSAPSSPAPTPAPEPAKPPRRDTTMRIAEAVEEQTGKIRRVVYGFGAAVVIIGLGLVWLSRQNSAADRATIEQLLRELQDQNAAIEQLRGSASANGLTNEVGRIKRERDSLLAVLRSGGDQKAVTQRIAELNAQQTAAGAVSKVDYERINEQNVRAVAFIVVDHGNDNIEGGTGFGVTRDGIVVTNRHVVQTDGAPVRIAVQFHGTKRWLPARVLKVSTSDDLAFLKVDGAGPFPMVVGVSSSAGVRPGAPIAIMGFPLGNETAGMGGSIDTLTARATLTAGIISKSVPDILQVDAYVAHGSSGSPVFDQRGLVVGVVYGGPTEAAGRIVYSVPADRLIAQLPGEAAGVVKP
;
A
#
# COMPACT_ATOMS: atom_id res chain seq x y z
N MET A 1 -12.73 25.84 -9.54
CA MET A 1 -12.00 26.62 -8.51
C MET A 1 -11.16 25.59 -7.81
N ALA A 2 -9.85 25.64 -8.02
CA ALA A 2 -8.96 24.66 -7.42
C ALA A 2 -8.76 25.01 -5.94
N ILE A 3 -8.79 24.00 -5.07
CA ILE A 3 -8.49 24.14 -3.65
C ILE A 3 -7.27 23.29 -3.32
N GLU A 4 -6.41 23.78 -2.44
CA GLU A 4 -5.28 23.04 -1.88
C GLU A 4 -5.64 22.65 -0.44
N LEU A 5 -5.48 21.36 -0.12
CA LEU A 5 -5.59 20.85 1.25
C LEU A 5 -4.19 20.43 1.71
N ARG A 6 -3.71 21.06 2.79
CA ARG A 6 -2.41 20.74 3.40
C ARG A 6 -2.63 19.92 4.67
N ILE A 7 -2.05 18.73 4.74
CA ILE A 7 -2.19 17.86 5.90
C ILE A 7 -1.19 18.33 6.96
N THR A 8 -1.68 18.87 8.07
CA THR A 8 -0.84 19.44 9.15
C THR A 8 -0.58 18.45 10.28
N SER A 9 -1.42 17.42 10.44
CA SER A 9 -1.22 16.32 11.40
C SER A 9 -1.77 14.99 10.88
N GLY A 10 -1.46 13.89 11.58
CA GLY A 10 -1.77 12.53 11.15
C GLY A 10 -0.61 11.87 10.40
N ALA A 11 -0.84 10.67 9.88
CA ALA A 11 0.18 9.83 9.27
C ALA A 11 0.86 10.44 8.03
N ARG A 12 0.15 11.35 7.36
CA ARG A 12 0.57 12.03 6.13
C ARG A 12 0.92 13.50 6.35
N ALA A 13 1.27 13.90 7.58
CA ALA A 13 1.64 15.28 7.90
C ALA A 13 2.73 15.82 6.94
N GLY A 14 2.51 17.01 6.41
CA GLY A 14 3.34 17.68 5.42
C GLY A 14 2.92 17.45 3.96
N ALA A 15 2.03 16.50 3.68
CA ALA A 15 1.50 16.28 2.33
C ALA A 15 0.53 17.40 1.91
N ARG A 16 0.48 17.65 0.60
CA ARG A 16 -0.36 18.70 -0.01
C ARG A 16 -1.05 18.11 -1.23
N GLU A 17 -2.35 18.33 -1.36
CA GLU A 17 -3.13 17.84 -2.48
C GLU A 17 -4.01 18.95 -3.02
N ILE A 18 -4.10 19.04 -4.35
CA ILE A 18 -4.88 20.06 -5.06
C ILE A 18 -6.04 19.37 -5.75
N PHE A 19 -7.24 19.90 -5.57
CA PHE A 19 -8.47 19.36 -6.13
C PHE A 19 -9.21 20.43 -6.92
N ASP A 20 -9.67 20.09 -8.12
CA ASP A 20 -10.61 20.89 -8.91
C ASP A 20 -11.88 20.05 -9.13
N LYS A 21 -12.58 19.77 -8.03
CA LYS A 21 -13.84 19.00 -7.99
C LYS A 21 -14.89 19.75 -7.20
N SER A 22 -16.16 19.53 -7.54
CA SER A 22 -17.32 20.11 -6.84
C SER A 22 -17.57 19.47 -5.47
N ILE A 23 -17.19 18.20 -5.30
CA ILE A 23 -17.27 17.46 -4.04
C ILE A 23 -15.93 16.76 -3.82
N ILE A 24 -15.39 16.89 -2.62
CA ILE A 24 -14.13 16.28 -2.19
C ILE A 24 -14.42 15.50 -0.92
N ALA A 25 -14.46 14.18 -1.03
CA ALA A 25 -14.66 13.28 0.10
C ALA A 25 -13.34 13.08 0.87
N ILE A 26 -13.42 12.99 2.20
CA ILE A 26 -12.27 12.90 3.10
C ILE A 26 -12.46 11.77 4.11
N GLY A 27 -11.41 10.98 4.32
CA GLY A 27 -11.37 9.94 5.35
C GLY A 27 -10.39 8.80 5.02
N ARG A 28 -10.43 7.72 5.82
CA ARG A 28 -9.52 6.57 5.66
C ARG A 28 -9.88 5.63 4.51
N HIS A 29 -11.12 5.66 4.05
CA HIS A 29 -11.58 4.78 2.98
C HIS A 29 -10.91 5.17 1.65
N PRO A 30 -10.43 4.22 0.85
CA PRO A 30 -9.77 4.48 -0.43
C PRO A 30 -10.60 5.23 -1.48
N MET A 31 -11.93 5.33 -1.30
CA MET A 31 -12.80 6.10 -2.21
C MET A 31 -12.88 7.59 -1.90
N ASN A 32 -12.26 8.05 -0.83
CA ASN A 32 -12.20 9.47 -0.56
C ASN A 32 -11.15 10.11 -1.45
N ASP A 33 -11.46 11.30 -1.97
CA ASP A 33 -10.53 12.11 -2.76
C ASP A 33 -9.27 12.43 -1.95
N LEU A 34 -9.45 12.92 -0.71
CA LEU A 34 -8.35 13.08 0.23
C LEU A 34 -8.28 11.87 1.18
N ARG A 35 -7.36 10.96 0.86
CA ARG A 35 -7.20 9.70 1.59
C ARG A 35 -6.27 9.83 2.80
N LEU A 36 -6.78 9.45 3.97
CA LEU A 36 -5.98 9.33 5.20
C LEU A 36 -5.56 7.87 5.44
N ASP A 37 -4.53 7.66 6.24
CA ASP A 37 -3.91 6.34 6.42
C ASP A 37 -4.85 5.40 7.16
N ALA A 38 -5.12 4.23 6.58
CA ALA A 38 -6.10 3.28 7.08
C ALA A 38 -5.71 2.65 8.43
N GLU A 39 -4.42 2.61 8.77
CA GLU A 39 -3.84 1.94 9.94
C GLU A 39 -3.40 2.92 11.04
N LYS A 40 -3.00 4.14 10.64
CA LYS A 40 -2.41 5.13 11.55
C LYS A 40 -3.39 6.21 11.96
N ASP A 41 -4.34 6.60 11.10
CA ASP A 41 -5.30 7.67 11.39
C ASP A 41 -6.62 7.11 11.97
N LEU A 42 -6.54 6.18 12.92
CA LEU A 42 -7.67 5.36 13.39
C LEU A 42 -8.86 6.16 13.95
N ASP A 43 -8.61 7.37 14.47
CA ASP A 43 -9.65 8.28 14.97
C ASP A 43 -10.48 8.93 13.86
N VAL A 44 -10.02 8.83 12.62
CA VAL A 44 -10.74 9.27 11.42
C VAL A 44 -11.63 8.13 10.93
N SER A 45 -12.80 8.42 10.37
CA SER A 45 -13.74 7.40 9.88
C SER A 45 -13.40 7.00 8.44
N GLY A 46 -13.91 5.85 7.99
CA GLY A 46 -13.79 5.42 6.60
C GLY A 46 -14.24 6.53 5.65
N ARG A 47 -15.46 7.01 5.76
CA ARG A 47 -15.91 8.28 5.16
C ARG A 47 -16.23 9.23 6.30
N HIS A 48 -15.51 10.35 6.40
CA HIS A 48 -15.54 11.18 7.61
C HIS A 48 -16.19 12.54 7.34
N ALA A 49 -15.70 13.26 6.32
CA ALA A 49 -16.25 14.55 5.93
C ALA A 49 -16.28 14.70 4.40
N GLU A 50 -17.04 15.67 3.91
CA GLU A 50 -17.01 16.12 2.53
C GLU A 50 -16.86 17.65 2.46
N ILE A 51 -16.06 18.14 1.52
CA ILE A 51 -16.01 19.54 1.15
C ILE A 51 -16.80 19.72 -0.15
N ARG A 52 -17.74 20.66 -0.17
CA ARG A 52 -18.52 21.03 -1.35
C ARG A 52 -18.09 22.39 -1.84
N VAL A 53 -17.91 22.53 -3.15
CA VAL A 53 -17.57 23.79 -3.81
C VAL A 53 -18.70 24.16 -4.75
N VAL A 54 -19.48 25.19 -4.39
CA VAL A 54 -20.64 25.66 -5.17
C VAL A 54 -20.49 27.17 -5.39
N GLY A 55 -20.55 27.61 -6.64
CA GLY A 55 -20.50 29.05 -6.98
C GLY A 55 -19.24 29.77 -6.49
N GLY A 56 -18.11 29.07 -6.37
CA GLY A 56 -16.84 29.62 -5.87
C GLY A 56 -16.75 29.75 -4.35
N THR A 57 -17.74 29.25 -3.61
CA THR A 57 -17.69 29.15 -2.14
C THR A 57 -17.52 27.69 -1.75
N ALA A 58 -16.60 27.40 -0.83
CA ALA A 58 -16.42 26.07 -0.27
C ALA A 58 -17.13 25.95 1.08
N SER A 59 -17.70 24.79 1.36
CA SER A 59 -18.29 24.41 2.64
C SER A 59 -17.86 23.00 3.03
N VAL A 60 -17.72 22.75 4.33
CA VAL A 60 -17.44 21.42 4.88
C VAL A 60 -18.63 20.91 5.66
N ARG A 61 -18.84 19.59 5.58
CA ARG A 61 -19.87 18.84 6.27
C ARG A 61 -19.30 17.53 6.79
N ASP A 62 -19.71 17.15 7.99
CA ASP A 62 -19.49 15.80 8.52
C ASP A 62 -20.51 14.83 7.90
N VAL A 63 -20.06 13.64 7.46
CA VAL A 63 -20.92 12.64 6.80
C VAL A 63 -21.34 11.50 7.73
N GLY A 64 -21.39 11.75 9.05
CA GLY A 64 -21.77 10.78 10.06
C GLY A 64 -20.55 10.08 10.67
N SER A 65 -19.48 10.83 10.90
CA SER A 65 -18.26 10.31 11.50
C SER A 65 -18.46 9.92 12.97
N SER A 66 -17.65 8.97 13.45
CA SER A 66 -17.76 8.46 14.82
C SER A 66 -17.26 9.45 15.88
N ASN A 67 -16.27 10.26 15.52
CA ASN A 67 -15.57 11.16 16.44
C ASN A 67 -15.79 12.65 16.13
N GLY A 68 -16.59 12.96 15.11
CA GLY A 68 -16.93 14.31 14.69
C GLY A 68 -15.82 15.04 13.94
N THR A 69 -16.22 16.10 13.24
CA THR A 69 -15.35 17.06 12.56
C THR A 69 -15.34 18.38 13.33
N LYS A 70 -14.20 19.08 13.35
CA LYS A 70 -14.05 20.43 13.92
C LYS A 70 -13.47 21.39 12.87
N VAL A 71 -13.89 22.65 12.90
CA VAL A 71 -13.34 23.73 12.06
C VAL A 71 -12.84 24.85 12.97
N ASN A 72 -11.54 25.15 12.89
CA ASN A 72 -10.84 26.09 13.77
C ASN A 72 -11.05 25.79 15.26
N GLY A 73 -10.97 24.50 15.62
CA GLY A 73 -11.15 24.01 16.99
C GLY A 73 -12.60 23.90 17.47
N GLN A 74 -13.57 24.46 16.74
CA GLN A 74 -14.99 24.40 17.09
C GLN A 74 -15.67 23.18 16.43
N PRO A 75 -16.48 22.39 17.18
CA PRO A 75 -17.26 21.29 16.60
C PRO A 75 -18.14 21.75 15.44
N LEU A 76 -18.13 20.97 14.36
CA LEU A 76 -18.95 21.20 13.19
C LEU A 76 -20.36 20.64 13.44
N VAL A 77 -21.38 21.48 13.29
CA VAL A 77 -22.79 21.09 13.33
C VAL A 77 -23.43 21.47 12.01
N GLY A 78 -23.88 20.47 11.24
CA GLY A 78 -24.40 20.68 9.89
C GLY A 78 -23.29 21.01 8.89
N GLU A 79 -23.55 22.00 8.03
CA GLU A 79 -22.64 22.45 6.98
C GLU A 79 -22.10 23.85 7.32
N ARG A 80 -20.80 24.08 7.13
CA ARG A 80 -20.13 25.34 7.45
C ARG A 80 -19.25 25.81 6.29
N ALA A 81 -19.33 27.09 5.94
CA ALA A 81 -18.46 27.70 4.95
C ALA A 81 -16.98 27.68 5.39
N LEU A 82 -16.08 27.46 4.44
CA LEU A 82 -14.63 27.47 4.61
C LEU A 82 -14.02 28.74 4.02
N PHE A 83 -13.05 29.32 4.73
CA PHE A 83 -12.22 30.44 4.29
C PHE A 83 -10.77 30.01 4.15
N ASP A 84 -10.02 30.69 3.28
CA ASP A 84 -8.58 30.46 3.09
C ASP A 84 -7.83 30.53 4.45
N GLY A 85 -7.08 29.49 4.77
CA GLY A 85 -6.39 29.29 6.05
C GLY A 85 -7.19 28.54 7.12
N ASP A 86 -8.45 28.13 6.86
CA ASP A 86 -9.23 27.38 7.84
C ASP A 86 -8.64 25.99 8.12
N VAL A 87 -8.62 25.60 9.39
CA VAL A 87 -8.13 24.29 9.84
C VAL A 87 -9.30 23.35 10.14
N ILE A 88 -9.40 22.29 9.37
CA ILE A 88 -10.36 21.20 9.53
C ILE A 88 -9.68 20.07 10.30
N THR A 89 -10.22 19.71 11.46
CA THR A 89 -9.73 18.57 12.25
C THR A 89 -10.75 17.44 12.21
N LEU A 90 -10.30 16.25 11.82
CA LEU A 90 -11.11 15.07 11.61
C LEU A 90 -10.83 14.09 12.76
N GLY A 91 -11.85 13.79 13.55
CA GLY A 91 -11.75 12.85 14.66
C GLY A 91 -11.36 13.45 16.01
N GLY A 92 -10.92 12.57 16.91
CA GLY A 92 -10.65 12.85 18.31
C GLY A 92 -9.30 13.51 18.59
N ALA A 93 -8.73 13.25 19.76
CA ALA A 93 -7.45 13.83 20.18
C ALA A 93 -6.26 13.41 19.31
N ASN A 94 -6.35 12.26 18.63
CA ASN A 94 -5.33 11.77 17.69
C ASN A 94 -5.79 11.87 16.22
N GLY A 95 -6.77 12.74 15.94
CA GLY A 95 -7.30 12.98 14.61
C GLY A 95 -6.30 13.67 13.66
N ALA A 96 -6.61 13.65 12.37
CA ALA A 96 -5.84 14.36 11.35
C ALA A 96 -6.37 15.78 11.15
N SER A 97 -5.48 16.75 11.01
CA SER A 97 -5.80 18.15 10.75
C SER A 97 -5.34 18.56 9.35
N LEU A 98 -6.16 19.38 8.69
CA LEU A 98 -6.00 19.84 7.33
C LEU A 98 -6.16 21.36 7.31
N GLU A 99 -5.29 22.06 6.59
CA GLU A 99 -5.44 23.49 6.31
C GLU A 99 -5.97 23.66 4.89
N TYR A 100 -7.04 24.45 4.75
CA TYR A 100 -7.71 24.72 3.48
C TYR A 100 -7.17 25.99 2.83
N HIS A 101 -6.81 25.93 1.55
CA HIS A 101 -6.40 27.09 0.76
C HIS A 101 -7.09 27.16 -0.61
N VAL A 102 -7.28 28.38 -1.12
CA VAL A 102 -7.81 28.65 -2.45
C VAL A 102 -6.66 28.83 -3.44
N VAL A 103 -6.65 28.04 -4.51
CA VAL A 103 -5.68 28.18 -5.60
C VAL A 103 -6.32 29.05 -6.69
N SER A 104 -5.95 30.34 -6.73
CA SER A 104 -6.38 31.25 -7.79
C SER A 104 -5.48 31.12 -9.01
N ALA A 105 -6.06 31.05 -10.21
CA ALA A 105 -5.35 30.94 -11.47
C ALA A 105 -4.89 32.32 -11.97
N GLU A 106 -3.83 32.88 -11.38
CA GLU A 106 -3.00 33.89 -12.04
C GLU A 106 -1.56 33.85 -11.49
N ALA A 107 -0.58 33.78 -12.39
CA ALA A 107 0.87 33.74 -12.13
C ALA A 107 1.53 34.91 -12.92
N PRO A 108 2.70 35.47 -12.53
CA PRO A 108 3.86 34.73 -12.03
C PRO A 108 4.56 35.29 -10.77
N ALA A 109 5.50 34.47 -10.29
CA ALA A 109 6.38 34.65 -9.16
C ALA A 109 7.18 35.98 -9.14
N PRO A 110 7.54 36.49 -7.94
CA PRO A 110 8.45 37.62 -7.81
C PRO A 110 9.88 37.22 -8.16
N VAL A 111 10.48 37.98 -9.07
CA VAL A 111 11.93 37.99 -9.33
C VAL A 111 12.63 38.72 -8.17
N ALA A 112 13.41 38.00 -7.39
CA ALA A 112 14.42 38.58 -6.50
C ALA A 112 15.72 37.78 -6.60
N ALA A 113 16.79 38.50 -6.95
CA ALA A 113 18.10 38.01 -7.31
C ALA A 113 18.93 37.47 -6.13
N PRO A 114 19.87 36.53 -6.36
CA PRO A 114 20.91 36.18 -5.40
C PRO A 114 22.13 37.11 -5.53
N ALA A 115 22.68 37.52 -4.37
CA ALA A 115 23.93 38.27 -4.21
C ALA A 115 25.15 37.31 -4.11
N PRO A 116 26.39 37.81 -4.30
CA PRO A 116 27.47 37.13 -5.05
C PRO A 116 28.40 36.20 -4.23
N PRO A 117 29.20 35.34 -4.91
CA PRO A 117 30.24 34.53 -4.29
C PRO A 117 31.56 35.29 -4.14
N ALA A 118 32.25 35.09 -3.02
CA ALA A 118 33.59 35.60 -2.80
C ALA A 118 34.64 34.73 -3.52
N THR A 119 35.31 35.35 -4.48
CA THR A 119 36.50 34.87 -5.19
C THR A 119 37.74 34.95 -4.28
N ARG A 120 38.58 33.90 -4.24
CA ARG A 120 40.05 33.99 -4.29
C ARG A 120 40.68 32.69 -4.84
N LEU A 121 41.08 32.72 -6.13
CA LEU A 121 42.33 32.08 -6.61
C LEU A 121 43.50 32.97 -6.12
N SER A 122 44.75 32.55 -5.88
CA SER A 122 45.62 31.61 -6.60
C SER A 122 46.79 31.16 -5.70
N ALA A 123 47.37 30.00 -6.02
CA ALA A 123 48.70 29.50 -5.61
C ALA A 123 49.85 30.27 -6.35
N PRO A 124 51.13 29.82 -6.42
CA PRO A 124 51.89 28.78 -5.70
C PRO A 124 53.31 29.23 -5.26
N SER A 125 54.07 28.39 -4.53
CA SER A 125 55.52 28.12 -4.76
C SER A 125 56.18 27.28 -3.63
N SER A 126 56.97 26.30 -4.03
CA SER A 126 58.09 25.65 -3.30
C SER A 126 59.37 25.96 -4.11
N PRO A 127 60.64 25.84 -3.63
CA PRO A 127 61.20 24.80 -2.74
C PRO A 127 62.35 25.23 -1.76
N ALA A 128 62.93 24.25 -1.04
CA ALA A 128 64.08 24.26 -0.08
C ALA A 128 65.44 24.79 -0.66
N PRO A 129 66.63 24.92 0.03
CA PRO A 129 67.17 24.26 1.27
C PRO A 129 68.13 25.09 2.24
N THR A 130 68.77 24.38 3.20
CA THR A 130 69.85 24.55 4.27
C THR A 130 71.00 25.61 4.09
N PRO A 131 72.00 25.89 5.01
CA PRO A 131 72.33 25.50 6.43
C PRO A 131 72.92 26.61 7.42
N ALA A 132 73.18 26.22 8.70
CA ALA A 132 74.10 26.65 9.84
C ALA A 132 74.85 28.03 9.89
N PRO A 133 75.38 28.61 11.03
CA PRO A 133 75.89 28.01 12.30
C PRO A 133 75.68 28.78 13.67
N GLU A 134 76.20 28.21 14.78
CA GLU A 134 76.45 28.71 16.18
C GLU A 134 77.39 29.95 16.29
N PRO A 135 77.76 30.59 17.47
CA PRO A 135 77.73 30.18 18.91
C PRO A 135 77.34 31.29 19.95
N ALA A 136 77.27 31.03 21.28
CA ALA A 136 78.25 31.49 22.30
C ALA A 136 77.92 31.00 23.75
N LYS A 137 78.96 30.62 24.51
CA LYS A 137 78.99 30.04 25.89
C LYS A 137 78.93 31.09 27.03
N PRO A 138 78.64 30.67 28.28
CA PRO A 138 79.61 30.87 29.38
C PRO A 138 79.79 29.66 30.34
N PRO A 139 80.75 29.70 31.30
CA PRO A 139 81.46 28.52 31.80
C PRO A 139 80.99 27.93 33.14
N ARG A 140 81.64 26.79 33.46
CA ARG A 140 81.49 25.82 34.56
C ARG A 140 81.45 26.38 35.98
N ARG A 141 80.72 25.66 36.86
CA ARG A 141 81.27 25.10 38.12
C ARG A 141 80.53 23.83 38.58
N ASP A 142 81.29 23.00 39.28
CA ASP A 142 81.09 21.61 39.69
C ASP A 142 79.83 21.29 40.51
N THR A 143 79.19 20.14 40.23
CA THR A 143 78.48 19.34 41.25
C THR A 143 78.34 17.88 40.81
N THR A 144 79.44 17.22 40.45
CA THR A 144 79.49 15.76 40.16
C THR A 144 79.20 14.87 41.38
N MET A 145 78.74 15.44 42.50
CA MET A 145 78.50 14.75 43.77
C MET A 145 77.04 14.75 44.26
N ARG A 146 76.06 15.06 43.39
CA ARG A 146 74.62 14.95 43.77
C ARG A 146 73.74 14.07 42.86
N ILE A 147 74.28 13.47 41.80
CA ILE A 147 73.46 12.75 40.81
C ILE A 147 73.57 11.21 40.90
N ALA A 148 74.56 10.64 41.60
CA ALA A 148 74.68 9.17 41.66
C ALA A 148 73.65 8.49 42.58
N GLU A 149 73.13 9.18 43.60
CA GLU A 149 72.27 8.56 44.63
C GLU A 149 70.76 8.77 44.40
N ALA A 150 70.37 9.64 43.44
CA ALA A 150 68.96 9.91 43.11
C ALA A 150 68.46 9.18 41.83
N VAL A 151 69.31 8.41 41.15
CA VAL A 151 69.00 7.84 39.82
C VAL A 151 68.57 6.36 39.84
N GLU A 152 68.78 5.62 40.94
CA GLU A 152 68.31 4.21 41.03
C GLU A 152 66.86 4.06 41.52
N GLU A 153 66.36 4.95 42.40
CA GLU A 153 65.01 4.79 42.96
C GLU A 153 63.90 5.27 41.99
N GLN A 154 64.19 6.28 41.15
CA GLN A 154 63.23 6.78 40.15
C GLN A 154 63.15 5.92 38.88
N THR A 155 64.25 5.27 38.45
CA THR A 155 64.24 4.41 37.26
C THR A 155 63.49 3.09 37.47
N GLY A 156 63.49 2.56 38.70
CA GLY A 156 62.73 1.35 39.06
C GLY A 156 61.20 1.57 39.08
N LYS A 157 60.74 2.70 39.65
CA LYS A 157 59.30 3.07 39.69
C LYS A 157 58.78 3.37 38.28
N ILE A 158 59.52 4.12 37.46
CA ILE A 158 59.14 4.43 36.08
C ILE A 158 59.07 3.15 35.23
N ARG A 159 60.02 2.21 35.35
CA ARG A 159 59.96 0.92 34.64
C ARG A 159 58.72 0.10 35.01
N ARG A 160 58.35 0.01 36.29
CA ARG A 160 57.14 -0.72 36.71
C ARG A 160 55.85 -0.09 36.14
N VAL A 161 55.77 1.24 36.10
CA VAL A 161 54.63 1.95 35.50
C VAL A 161 54.57 1.70 33.98
N VAL A 162 55.72 1.76 33.29
CA VAL A 162 55.80 1.50 31.84
C VAL A 162 55.46 0.05 31.49
N TYR A 163 55.98 -0.93 32.25
CA TYR A 163 55.62 -2.34 32.06
C TYR A 163 54.16 -2.63 32.39
N GLY A 164 53.61 -2.00 33.44
CA GLY A 164 52.19 -2.10 33.79
C GLY A 164 51.27 -1.54 32.71
N PHE A 165 51.63 -0.38 32.13
CA PHE A 165 50.88 0.21 31.02
C PHE A 165 50.97 -0.63 29.74
N GLY A 166 52.16 -1.14 29.41
CA GLY A 166 52.35 -2.06 28.29
C GLY A 166 51.51 -3.34 28.43
N ALA A 167 51.48 -3.94 29.62
CA ALA A 167 50.66 -5.11 29.91
C ALA A 167 49.15 -4.81 29.79
N ALA A 168 48.69 -3.65 30.28
CA ALA A 168 47.30 -3.23 30.16
C ALA A 168 46.86 -3.06 28.69
N VAL A 169 47.69 -2.44 27.84
CA VAL A 169 47.41 -2.29 26.41
C VAL A 169 47.32 -3.65 25.71
N VAL A 170 48.19 -4.60 26.06
CA VAL A 170 48.14 -5.97 25.51
C VAL A 170 46.87 -6.69 25.95
N ILE A 171 46.46 -6.58 27.22
CA ILE A 171 45.22 -7.19 27.73
C ILE A 171 43.99 -6.57 27.05
N ILE A 172 43.96 -5.24 26.89
CA ILE A 172 42.88 -4.54 26.17
C ILE A 172 42.85 -4.97 24.71
N GLY A 173 44.02 -5.04 24.04
CA GLY A 173 44.13 -5.50 22.65
C GLY A 173 43.68 -6.93 22.47
N LEU A 174 44.08 -7.84 23.37
CA LEU A 174 43.61 -9.23 23.40
C LEU A 174 42.11 -9.33 23.69
N GLY A 175 41.59 -8.49 24.58
CA GLY A 175 40.16 -8.37 24.87
C GLY A 175 39.35 -7.90 23.66
N LEU A 176 39.84 -6.91 22.92
CA LEU A 176 39.23 -6.44 21.67
C LEU A 176 39.28 -7.51 20.57
N VAL A 177 40.40 -8.24 20.44
CA VAL A 177 40.52 -9.37 19.50
C VAL A 177 39.60 -10.52 19.88
N TRP A 178 39.47 -10.83 21.18
CA TRP A 178 38.56 -11.86 21.68
C TRP A 178 37.10 -11.47 21.46
N LEU A 179 36.72 -10.23 21.77
CA LEU A 179 35.38 -9.69 21.53
C LEU A 179 35.05 -9.65 20.02
N SER A 180 36.02 -9.25 19.19
CA SER A 180 35.93 -9.27 17.72
C SER A 180 35.76 -10.70 17.18
N ARG A 181 36.51 -11.67 17.72
CA ARG A 181 36.38 -13.09 17.36
C ARG A 181 35.05 -13.68 17.81
N GLN A 182 34.55 -13.31 18.98
CA GLN A 182 33.26 -13.78 19.49
C GLN A 182 32.10 -13.23 18.66
N ASN A 183 32.12 -11.94 18.29
CA ASN A 183 31.15 -11.36 17.35
C ASN A 183 31.25 -12.04 15.98
N SER A 184 32.46 -12.26 15.47
CA SER A 184 32.67 -12.94 14.17
C SER A 184 32.14 -14.38 14.16
N ALA A 185 32.18 -15.09 15.29
CA ALA A 185 31.63 -16.43 15.40
C ALA A 185 30.09 -16.43 15.40
N ALA A 186 29.47 -15.47 16.10
CA ALA A 186 28.02 -15.27 16.08
C ALA A 186 27.52 -14.84 14.69
N ASP A 187 28.25 -13.95 14.00
CA ASP A 187 27.92 -13.50 12.65
C ASP A 187 28.03 -14.64 11.64
N ARG A 188 29.03 -15.52 11.77
CA ARG A 188 29.18 -16.72 10.92
C ARG A 188 28.04 -17.70 11.12
N ALA A 189 27.64 -17.99 12.36
CA ALA A 189 26.53 -18.89 12.64
C ALA A 189 25.20 -18.35 12.06
N THR A 190 24.99 -17.05 12.18
CA THR A 190 23.83 -16.35 11.60
C THR A 190 23.83 -16.44 10.07
N ILE A 191 24.97 -16.19 9.41
CA ILE A 191 25.09 -16.32 7.95
C ILE A 191 24.82 -17.76 7.50
N GLU A 192 25.39 -18.77 8.17
CA GLU A 192 25.14 -20.17 7.85
C GLU A 192 23.68 -20.58 8.03
N GLN A 193 23.00 -20.03 9.04
CA GLN A 193 21.57 -20.24 9.24
C GLN A 193 20.76 -19.63 8.09
N LEU A 194 21.03 -18.37 7.72
CA LEU A 194 20.34 -17.70 6.61
C LEU A 194 20.61 -18.40 5.26
N LEU A 195 21.82 -18.91 5.05
CA LEU A 195 22.16 -19.69 3.85
C LEU A 195 21.36 -20.99 3.76
N ARG A 196 21.20 -21.73 4.87
CA ARG A 196 20.37 -22.94 4.92
C ARG A 196 18.91 -22.61 4.61
N GLU A 197 18.38 -21.56 5.21
CA GLU A 197 17.00 -21.13 4.98
C GLU A 197 16.74 -20.76 3.50
N LEU A 198 17.66 -20.02 2.86
CA LEU A 198 17.57 -19.72 1.43
C LEU A 198 17.67 -20.98 0.54
N GLN A 199 18.41 -22.01 0.97
CA GLN A 199 18.51 -23.29 0.26
C GLN A 199 17.19 -24.08 0.37
N ASP A 200 16.59 -24.14 1.55
CA ASP A 200 15.28 -24.79 1.77
C ASP A 200 14.19 -24.10 0.95
N GLN A 201 14.21 -22.77 0.89
CA GLN A 201 13.31 -21.98 0.03
C GLN A 201 13.42 -22.38 -1.45
N ASN A 202 14.63 -22.65 -1.97
CA ASN A 202 14.82 -23.06 -3.35
C ASN A 202 14.09 -24.36 -3.69
N ALA A 203 14.14 -25.36 -2.80
CA ALA A 203 13.44 -26.61 -2.99
C ALA A 203 11.91 -26.40 -3.07
N ALA A 204 11.36 -25.57 -2.19
CA ALA A 204 9.93 -25.28 -2.18
C ALA A 204 9.49 -24.39 -3.37
N ILE A 205 10.34 -23.49 -3.89
CA ILE A 205 10.05 -22.70 -5.12
C ILE A 205 9.94 -23.63 -6.34
N GLU A 206 10.83 -24.61 -6.48
CA GLU A 206 10.79 -25.56 -7.60
C GLU A 206 9.55 -26.48 -7.52
N GLN A 207 9.08 -26.83 -6.32
CA GLN A 207 7.80 -27.53 -6.14
C GLN A 207 6.61 -26.68 -6.61
N LEU A 208 6.57 -25.39 -6.27
CA LEU A 208 5.51 -24.48 -6.71
C LEU A 208 5.47 -24.35 -8.22
N ARG A 209 6.63 -24.25 -8.86
CA ARG A 209 6.77 -24.18 -10.31
C ARG A 209 6.18 -25.42 -11.01
N GLY A 210 6.38 -26.61 -10.44
CA GLY A 210 5.81 -27.85 -10.96
C GLY A 210 4.27 -27.90 -10.89
N SER A 211 3.66 -27.17 -9.95
CA SER A 211 2.21 -27.10 -9.76
C SER A 211 1.51 -25.89 -10.41
N ALA A 212 2.28 -24.93 -10.94
CA ALA A 212 1.74 -23.66 -11.44
C ALA A 212 1.12 -23.81 -12.84
N SER A 213 -0.19 -24.05 -12.90
CA SER A 213 -0.94 -24.09 -14.18
C SER A 213 -1.51 -22.73 -14.61
N ALA A 214 -1.52 -21.72 -13.72
CA ALA A 214 -2.07 -20.40 -13.99
C ALA A 214 -0.97 -19.39 -14.38
N ASN A 215 -1.15 -18.69 -15.52
CA ASN A 215 -0.18 -17.73 -16.07
C ASN A 215 0.32 -16.68 -15.07
N GLY A 216 -0.53 -16.24 -14.14
CA GLY A 216 -0.16 -15.26 -13.10
C GLY A 216 0.80 -15.82 -12.04
N LEU A 217 0.66 -17.10 -11.69
CA LEU A 217 1.49 -17.77 -10.67
C LEU A 217 2.91 -18.03 -11.20
N THR A 218 3.06 -18.32 -12.50
CA THR A 218 4.36 -18.57 -13.14
C THR A 218 5.27 -17.34 -13.11
N ASN A 219 4.73 -16.15 -13.40
CA ASN A 219 5.49 -14.90 -13.36
C ASN A 219 5.93 -14.56 -11.93
N GLU A 220 5.07 -14.83 -10.95
CA GLU A 220 5.34 -14.56 -9.55
C GLU A 220 6.40 -15.49 -8.95
N VAL A 221 6.30 -16.79 -9.23
CA VAL A 221 7.32 -17.78 -8.83
C VAL A 221 8.69 -17.42 -9.43
N GLY A 222 8.72 -16.92 -10.67
CA GLY A 222 9.95 -16.43 -11.30
C GLY A 222 10.55 -15.19 -10.62
N ARG A 223 9.70 -14.30 -10.08
CA ARG A 223 10.13 -13.10 -9.33
C ARG A 223 10.70 -13.47 -7.97
N ILE A 224 10.00 -14.32 -7.21
CA ILE A 224 10.44 -14.83 -5.90
C ILE A 224 11.84 -15.48 -6.03
N LYS A 225 12.05 -16.26 -7.11
CA LYS A 225 13.36 -16.87 -7.39
C LYS A 225 14.47 -15.83 -7.59
N ARG A 226 14.25 -14.79 -8.40
CA ARG A 226 15.23 -13.72 -8.65
C ARG A 226 15.56 -12.92 -7.39
N GLU A 227 14.54 -12.61 -6.59
CA GLU A 227 14.72 -11.84 -5.35
C GLU A 227 15.49 -12.65 -4.31
N ARG A 228 15.20 -13.95 -4.16
CA ARG A 228 16.02 -14.87 -3.36
C ARG A 228 17.47 -14.91 -3.84
N ASP A 229 17.72 -15.04 -5.15
CA ASP A 229 19.07 -15.07 -5.70
C ASP A 229 19.85 -13.78 -5.42
N SER A 230 19.16 -12.63 -5.44
CA SER A 230 19.75 -11.35 -5.07
C SER A 230 20.13 -11.29 -3.59
N LEU A 231 19.31 -11.83 -2.68
CA LEU A 231 19.65 -11.89 -1.25
C LEU A 231 20.80 -12.84 -0.95
N LEU A 232 20.87 -13.97 -1.65
CA LEU A 232 21.99 -14.88 -1.56
C LEU A 232 23.31 -14.17 -1.95
N ALA A 233 23.27 -13.32 -2.97
CA ALA A 233 24.42 -12.52 -3.37
C ALA A 233 24.82 -11.49 -2.31
N VAL A 234 23.85 -10.78 -1.71
CA VAL A 234 24.08 -9.78 -0.64
C VAL A 234 24.67 -10.43 0.62
N LEU A 235 24.18 -11.62 1.00
CA LEU A 235 24.73 -12.41 2.11
C LEU A 235 26.18 -12.82 1.86
N ARG A 236 26.49 -13.28 0.64
CA ARG A 236 27.85 -13.67 0.25
C ARG A 236 28.82 -12.49 0.22
N SER A 237 28.35 -11.28 -0.07
CA SER A 237 29.17 -10.06 -0.05
C SER A 237 29.32 -9.43 1.33
N GLY A 238 28.72 -10.00 2.39
CA GLY A 238 28.80 -9.45 3.75
C GLY A 238 27.93 -8.20 3.97
N GLY A 239 26.78 -8.10 3.30
CA GLY A 239 25.83 -7.00 3.48
C GLY A 239 25.13 -6.97 4.84
N ASP A 240 24.31 -5.94 5.08
CA ASP A 240 23.57 -5.75 6.34
C ASP A 240 22.65 -6.94 6.66
N GLN A 241 23.02 -7.70 7.68
CA GLN A 241 22.32 -8.92 8.09
C GLN A 241 20.90 -8.65 8.59
N LYS A 242 20.61 -7.49 9.19
CA LYS A 242 19.26 -7.18 9.68
C LYS A 242 18.31 -6.94 8.52
N ALA A 243 18.75 -6.18 7.52
CA ALA A 243 17.99 -5.93 6.31
C ALA A 243 17.73 -7.24 5.53
N VAL A 244 18.75 -8.10 5.43
CA VAL A 244 18.61 -9.43 4.80
C VAL A 244 17.59 -10.29 5.56
N THR A 245 17.66 -10.33 6.89
CA THR A 245 16.74 -11.16 7.71
C THR A 245 15.29 -10.73 7.52
N GLN A 246 15.02 -9.42 7.51
CA GLN A 246 13.69 -8.89 7.21
C GLN A 246 13.22 -9.29 5.81
N ARG A 247 14.10 -9.19 4.81
CA ARG A 247 13.75 -9.54 3.43
C ARG A 247 13.52 -11.04 3.23
N ILE A 248 14.26 -11.89 3.95
CA ILE A 248 14.03 -13.34 3.97
C ILE A 248 12.67 -13.67 4.58
N ALA A 249 12.27 -13.00 5.67
CA ALA A 249 10.95 -13.16 6.25
C ALA A 249 9.83 -12.74 5.28
N GLU A 250 10.01 -11.63 4.56
CA GLU A 250 9.08 -11.18 3.51
C GLU A 250 8.96 -12.21 2.37
N LEU A 251 10.07 -12.76 1.89
CA LEU A 251 10.09 -13.81 0.88
C LEU A 251 9.39 -15.09 1.34
N ASN A 252 9.63 -15.51 2.59
CA ASN A 252 8.93 -16.65 3.19
C ASN A 252 7.42 -16.45 3.20
N ALA A 253 6.96 -15.24 3.54
CA ALA A 253 5.54 -14.91 3.52
C ALA A 253 4.96 -14.99 2.08
N GLN A 254 5.67 -14.43 1.09
CA GLN A 254 5.26 -14.50 -0.32
C GLN A 254 5.23 -15.94 -0.85
N GLN A 255 6.21 -16.76 -0.49
CA GLN A 255 6.28 -18.16 -0.88
C GLN A 255 5.15 -18.99 -0.24
N THR A 256 4.87 -18.76 1.03
CA THR A 256 3.75 -19.40 1.74
C THR A 256 2.42 -19.05 1.09
N ALA A 257 2.23 -17.78 0.74
CA ALA A 257 1.07 -17.31 -0.02
C ALA A 257 0.95 -17.98 -1.40
N ALA A 258 2.04 -18.03 -2.16
CA ALA A 258 2.07 -18.70 -3.47
C ALA A 258 1.76 -20.21 -3.35
N GLY A 259 2.22 -20.87 -2.28
CA GLY A 259 1.89 -22.26 -1.98
C GLY A 259 0.49 -22.50 -1.46
N ALA A 260 -0.15 -21.50 -0.85
CA ALA A 260 -1.56 -21.56 -0.53
C ALA A 260 -2.41 -21.46 -1.81
N VAL A 261 -2.04 -20.56 -2.72
CA VAL A 261 -2.67 -20.36 -4.03
C VAL A 261 -2.56 -21.62 -4.90
N SER A 262 -1.39 -22.26 -5.00
CA SER A 262 -1.21 -23.43 -5.87
C SER A 262 -2.05 -24.66 -5.48
N LYS A 263 -2.51 -24.74 -4.23
CA LYS A 263 -3.34 -25.84 -3.72
C LYS A 263 -4.83 -25.65 -3.98
N VAL A 264 -5.25 -24.51 -4.51
CA VAL A 264 -6.66 -24.20 -4.76
C VAL A 264 -7.08 -24.72 -6.13
N ASP A 265 -8.23 -25.39 -6.16
CA ASP A 265 -8.89 -25.79 -7.39
C ASP A 265 -9.67 -24.62 -8.00
N TYR A 266 -8.95 -23.77 -8.74
CA TYR A 266 -9.51 -22.61 -9.42
C TYR A 266 -10.45 -22.97 -10.57
N GLU A 267 -10.25 -24.13 -11.19
CA GLU A 267 -11.09 -24.62 -12.28
C GLU A 267 -12.50 -24.91 -11.76
N ARG A 268 -12.62 -25.64 -10.65
CA ARG A 268 -13.92 -25.88 -10.00
C ARG A 268 -14.60 -24.58 -9.58
N ILE A 269 -13.86 -23.63 -8.99
CA ILE A 269 -14.42 -22.32 -8.59
C ILE A 269 -14.98 -21.60 -9.82
N ASN A 270 -14.23 -21.59 -10.93
CA ASN A 270 -14.64 -21.01 -12.20
C ASN A 270 -15.89 -21.68 -12.77
N GLU A 271 -15.90 -23.00 -12.93
CA GLU A 271 -17.03 -23.75 -13.48
C GLU A 271 -18.33 -23.51 -12.72
N GLN A 272 -18.24 -23.41 -11.39
CA GLN A 272 -19.38 -23.20 -10.52
C GLN A 272 -19.97 -21.78 -10.59
N ASN A 273 -19.14 -20.76 -10.80
CA ASN A 273 -19.55 -19.37 -10.59
C ASN A 273 -19.48 -18.47 -11.83
N VAL A 274 -18.66 -18.80 -12.83
CA VAL A 274 -18.36 -17.87 -13.94
C VAL A 274 -19.61 -17.43 -14.69
N ARG A 275 -20.61 -18.31 -14.83
CA ARG A 275 -21.91 -18.01 -15.48
C ARG A 275 -22.72 -16.95 -14.74
N ALA A 276 -22.52 -16.81 -13.43
CA ALA A 276 -23.19 -15.82 -12.59
C ALA A 276 -22.57 -14.43 -12.68
N VAL A 277 -21.34 -14.33 -13.18
CA VAL A 277 -20.63 -13.06 -13.35
C VAL A 277 -21.15 -12.39 -14.62
N ALA A 278 -21.39 -11.09 -14.53
CA ALA A 278 -21.99 -10.32 -15.60
C ALA A 278 -21.24 -9.01 -15.84
N PHE A 279 -21.17 -8.63 -17.11
CA PHE A 279 -20.68 -7.34 -17.53
C PHE A 279 -21.84 -6.35 -17.48
N ILE A 280 -21.61 -5.21 -16.85
CA ILE A 280 -22.59 -4.15 -16.66
C ILE A 280 -22.18 -2.97 -17.49
N VAL A 281 -23.11 -2.45 -18.27
CA VAL A 281 -22.96 -1.21 -19.02
C VAL A 281 -23.99 -0.22 -18.52
N VAL A 282 -23.52 0.98 -18.20
CA VAL A 282 -24.34 2.10 -17.77
C VAL A 282 -24.17 3.23 -18.77
N ASP A 283 -25.29 3.64 -19.34
CA ASP A 283 -25.38 4.70 -20.34
C ASP A 283 -25.94 5.95 -19.65
N HIS A 284 -25.14 7.02 -19.60
CA HIS A 284 -25.51 8.30 -19.00
C HIS A 284 -26.02 9.31 -20.05
N GLY A 285 -26.15 8.91 -21.32
CA GLY A 285 -26.42 9.81 -22.43
C GLY A 285 -25.17 10.56 -22.91
N ASN A 286 -25.29 11.27 -24.03
CA ASN A 286 -24.20 12.04 -24.66
C ASN A 286 -22.91 11.22 -24.92
N ASP A 287 -23.06 9.97 -25.35
CA ASP A 287 -21.96 9.02 -25.59
C ASP A 287 -21.10 8.71 -24.34
N ASN A 288 -21.58 9.04 -23.13
CA ASN A 288 -20.93 8.64 -21.89
C ASN A 288 -21.42 7.25 -21.45
N ILE A 289 -20.61 6.24 -21.76
CA ILE A 289 -20.88 4.83 -21.45
C ILE A 289 -19.79 4.32 -20.52
N GLU A 290 -20.20 3.80 -19.38
CA GLU A 290 -19.31 3.22 -18.37
C GLU A 290 -19.53 1.71 -18.25
N GLY A 291 -18.45 0.99 -17.99
CA GLY A 291 -18.42 -0.46 -17.89
C GLY A 291 -17.93 -0.94 -16.54
N GLY A 292 -18.59 -1.96 -15.99
CA GLY A 292 -18.22 -2.59 -14.74
C GLY A 292 -18.56 -4.07 -14.71
N THR A 293 -18.28 -4.70 -13.59
CA THR A 293 -18.62 -6.10 -13.32
C THR A 293 -19.74 -6.16 -12.29
N GLY A 294 -20.55 -7.21 -12.34
CA GLY A 294 -21.42 -7.61 -11.25
C GLY A 294 -21.63 -9.11 -11.22
N PHE A 295 -22.44 -9.60 -10.30
CA PHE A 295 -22.77 -11.02 -10.19
C PHE A 295 -24.18 -11.26 -9.68
N GLY A 296 -24.84 -12.29 -10.21
CA GLY A 296 -26.18 -12.69 -9.80
C GLY A 296 -26.18 -13.31 -8.40
N VAL A 297 -27.15 -12.92 -7.57
CA VAL A 297 -27.37 -13.48 -6.22
C VAL A 297 -28.73 -14.15 -6.07
N THR A 298 -29.62 -14.04 -7.07
CA THR A 298 -30.90 -14.73 -7.09
C THR A 298 -31.29 -15.21 -8.48
N ARG A 299 -32.12 -16.25 -8.55
CA ARG A 299 -32.64 -16.79 -9.82
C ARG A 299 -33.68 -15.91 -10.49
N ASP A 300 -34.30 -14.99 -9.76
CA ASP A 300 -35.23 -14.01 -10.32
C ASP A 300 -34.51 -12.77 -10.85
N GLY A 301 -33.18 -12.65 -10.68
CA GLY A 301 -32.36 -11.67 -11.40
C GLY A 301 -31.90 -10.48 -10.58
N ILE A 302 -31.64 -10.65 -9.29
CA ILE A 302 -30.92 -9.65 -8.49
C ILE A 302 -29.42 -9.81 -8.75
N VAL A 303 -28.77 -8.72 -9.14
CA VAL A 303 -27.32 -8.63 -9.42
C VAL A 303 -26.69 -7.63 -8.46
N VAL A 304 -25.52 -7.98 -7.91
CA VAL A 304 -24.70 -7.10 -7.06
C VAL A 304 -23.60 -6.47 -7.90
N THR A 305 -23.34 -5.19 -7.68
CA THR A 305 -22.20 -4.43 -8.24
C THR A 305 -21.80 -3.31 -7.28
N ASN A 306 -20.92 -2.39 -7.68
CA ASN A 306 -20.61 -1.21 -6.90
C ASN A 306 -21.57 -0.06 -7.14
N ARG A 307 -21.66 0.84 -6.17
CA ARG A 307 -22.46 2.07 -6.33
C ARG A 307 -21.86 2.97 -7.40
N HIS A 308 -20.54 3.16 -7.42
CA HIS A 308 -19.90 4.04 -8.40
C HIS A 308 -20.06 3.56 -9.86
N VAL A 309 -20.38 2.28 -10.09
CA VAL A 309 -20.68 1.76 -11.45
C VAL A 309 -22.02 2.27 -11.95
N VAL A 310 -22.99 2.49 -11.06
CA VAL A 310 -24.39 2.81 -11.43
C VAL A 310 -24.81 4.24 -11.09
N GLN A 311 -24.08 4.89 -10.18
CA GLN A 311 -24.35 6.22 -9.69
C GLN A 311 -23.12 7.09 -9.87
N THR A 312 -23.03 7.69 -11.05
CA THR A 312 -22.04 8.69 -11.44
C THR A 312 -22.72 10.06 -11.51
N ASP A 313 -22.08 11.08 -12.09
CA ASP A 313 -22.64 12.42 -12.20
C ASP A 313 -23.87 12.44 -13.15
N GLY A 314 -25.04 12.11 -12.60
CA GLY A 314 -26.33 12.06 -13.30
C GLY A 314 -27.07 10.74 -13.11
N ALA A 315 -28.39 10.75 -13.29
CA ALA A 315 -29.17 9.51 -13.30
C ALA A 315 -28.87 8.72 -14.58
N PRO A 316 -28.65 7.39 -14.50
CA PRO A 316 -28.39 6.59 -15.70
C PRO A 316 -29.62 6.57 -16.60
N VAL A 317 -29.41 6.75 -17.90
CA VAL A 317 -30.44 6.68 -18.95
C VAL A 317 -30.84 5.22 -19.17
N ARG A 318 -29.85 4.32 -19.19
CA ARG A 318 -30.06 2.89 -19.40
C ARG A 318 -28.99 2.07 -18.69
N ILE A 319 -29.38 0.94 -18.10
CA ILE A 319 -28.47 -0.06 -17.56
C ILE A 319 -28.74 -1.37 -18.30
N ALA A 320 -27.67 -2.00 -18.78
CA ALA A 320 -27.72 -3.29 -19.44
C ALA A 320 -26.73 -4.27 -18.80
N VAL A 321 -27.14 -5.53 -18.72
CA VAL A 321 -26.37 -6.62 -18.11
C VAL A 321 -26.18 -7.73 -19.14
N GLN A 322 -24.96 -8.23 -19.28
CA GLN A 322 -24.65 -9.42 -20.07
C GLN A 322 -23.90 -10.43 -19.20
N PHE A 323 -24.52 -11.57 -18.93
CA PHE A 323 -23.87 -12.67 -18.20
C PHE A 323 -22.77 -13.31 -19.05
N HIS A 324 -21.73 -13.81 -18.39
CA HIS A 324 -20.59 -14.48 -19.04
C HIS A 324 -21.04 -15.51 -20.08
N GLY A 325 -20.44 -15.44 -21.27
CA GLY A 325 -20.66 -16.42 -22.34
C GLY A 325 -22.04 -16.32 -23.01
N THR A 326 -22.86 -15.35 -22.63
CA THR A 326 -24.12 -15.03 -23.31
C THR A 326 -23.92 -13.90 -24.32
N LYS A 327 -24.74 -13.86 -25.36
CA LYS A 327 -24.77 -12.75 -26.34
C LYS A 327 -25.87 -11.74 -26.05
N ARG A 328 -26.78 -12.07 -25.13
CA ARG A 328 -28.00 -11.31 -24.91
C ARG A 328 -27.74 -10.25 -23.85
N TRP A 329 -27.90 -8.99 -24.23
CA TRP A 329 -28.04 -7.89 -23.29
C TRP A 329 -29.44 -7.90 -22.69
N LEU A 330 -29.49 -7.76 -21.38
CA LEU A 330 -30.73 -7.70 -20.61
C LEU A 330 -30.84 -6.32 -19.97
N PRO A 331 -31.95 -5.60 -20.17
CA PRO A 331 -32.21 -4.37 -19.44
C PRO A 331 -32.21 -4.65 -17.94
N ALA A 332 -31.72 -3.70 -17.16
CA ALA A 332 -31.78 -3.76 -15.72
C ALA A 332 -32.13 -2.39 -15.15
N ARG A 333 -32.63 -2.40 -13.92
CA ARG A 333 -32.95 -1.19 -13.16
C ARG A 333 -32.30 -1.24 -11.79
N VAL A 334 -31.99 -0.08 -11.23
CA VAL A 334 -31.50 0.03 -9.86
C VAL A 334 -32.61 -0.38 -8.90
N LEU A 335 -32.37 -1.43 -8.12
CA LEU A 335 -33.27 -1.90 -7.07
C LEU A 335 -32.97 -1.19 -5.75
N LYS A 336 -31.69 -1.10 -5.40
CA LYS A 336 -31.22 -0.50 -4.15
C LYS A 336 -29.78 -0.03 -4.32
N VAL A 337 -29.45 1.11 -3.72
CA VAL A 337 -28.07 1.61 -3.62
C VAL A 337 -27.72 1.77 -2.15
N SER A 338 -26.54 1.28 -1.77
CA SER A 338 -26.00 1.43 -0.43
C SER A 338 -25.56 2.88 -0.17
N THR A 339 -25.88 3.42 1.00
CA THR A 339 -25.40 4.74 1.43
C THR A 339 -24.05 4.64 2.16
N SER A 340 -23.83 3.57 2.93
CA SER A 340 -22.63 3.35 3.75
C SER A 340 -21.46 2.76 2.96
N ASP A 341 -21.72 1.70 2.22
CA ASP A 341 -20.72 0.91 1.49
C ASP A 341 -20.86 1.12 -0.02
N ASP A 342 -19.83 0.78 -0.79
CA ASP A 342 -19.84 0.93 -2.24
C ASP A 342 -20.51 -0.25 -2.94
N LEU A 343 -21.82 -0.42 -2.68
CA LEU A 343 -22.64 -1.51 -3.20
C LEU A 343 -23.89 -0.97 -3.87
N ALA A 344 -24.28 -1.61 -4.96
CA ALA A 344 -25.58 -1.44 -5.59
C ALA A 344 -26.17 -2.79 -5.98
N PHE A 345 -27.49 -2.83 -5.99
CA PHE A 345 -28.29 -3.98 -6.36
C PHE A 345 -29.12 -3.61 -7.57
N LEU A 346 -28.97 -4.38 -8.64
CA LEU A 346 -29.71 -4.25 -9.87
C LEU A 346 -30.75 -5.36 -9.95
N LYS A 347 -31.89 -5.04 -10.56
CA LYS A 347 -32.91 -6.01 -10.96
C LYS A 347 -32.90 -6.15 -12.47
N VAL A 348 -32.56 -7.34 -12.95
CA VAL A 348 -32.58 -7.68 -14.37
C VAL A 348 -34.03 -7.90 -14.82
N ASP A 349 -34.39 -7.32 -15.95
CA ASP A 349 -35.71 -7.47 -16.56
C ASP A 349 -35.75 -8.73 -17.44
N GLY A 350 -36.85 -9.48 -17.34
CA GLY A 350 -37.12 -10.67 -18.15
C GLY A 350 -37.52 -11.90 -17.34
N ALA A 351 -37.89 -12.96 -18.06
CA ALA A 351 -38.21 -14.24 -17.45
C ALA A 351 -36.91 -15.03 -17.18
N GLY A 352 -36.70 -15.38 -15.91
CA GLY A 352 -35.59 -16.23 -15.46
C GLY A 352 -35.77 -17.72 -15.84
N PRO A 353 -34.95 -18.62 -15.28
CA PRO A 353 -34.01 -18.38 -14.18
C PRO A 353 -32.71 -17.71 -14.66
N PHE A 354 -32.23 -16.72 -13.89
CA PHE A 354 -30.94 -16.10 -14.11
C PHE A 354 -29.82 -16.85 -13.36
N PRO A 355 -28.58 -16.84 -13.90
CA PRO A 355 -27.43 -17.40 -13.20
C PRO A 355 -27.16 -16.66 -11.88
N MET A 356 -26.75 -17.40 -10.85
CA MET A 356 -26.35 -16.84 -9.55
C MET A 356 -25.14 -17.58 -8.98
N VAL A 357 -24.36 -16.92 -8.14
CA VAL A 357 -23.22 -17.52 -7.46
C VAL A 357 -23.67 -18.65 -6.53
N VAL A 358 -22.78 -19.59 -6.25
CA VAL A 358 -23.10 -20.75 -5.39
C VAL A 358 -23.42 -20.33 -3.95
N GLY A 359 -22.85 -19.22 -3.49
CA GLY A 359 -23.26 -18.58 -2.24
C GLY A 359 -22.38 -17.41 -1.83
N VAL A 360 -22.81 -16.70 -0.79
CA VAL A 360 -22.07 -15.65 -0.08
C VAL A 360 -21.75 -16.16 1.31
N SER A 361 -20.49 -16.11 1.72
CA SER A 361 -20.05 -16.66 3.00
C SER A 361 -20.46 -15.76 4.17
N SER A 362 -21.12 -16.32 5.19
CA SER A 362 -21.39 -15.64 6.47
C SER A 362 -20.31 -15.87 7.53
N SER A 363 -19.29 -16.67 7.22
CA SER A 363 -18.19 -16.92 8.14
C SER A 363 -17.37 -15.64 8.37
N ALA A 364 -17.34 -15.16 9.61
CA ALA A 364 -16.58 -13.98 10.00
C ALA A 364 -15.08 -14.15 9.69
N GLY A 365 -14.58 -13.30 8.80
CA GLY A 365 -13.16 -13.04 8.61
C GLY A 365 -12.43 -14.10 7.80
N VAL A 366 -12.30 -13.83 6.50
CA VAL A 366 -11.23 -14.46 5.75
C VAL A 366 -9.88 -13.92 6.27
N ARG A 367 -8.96 -14.82 6.57
CA ARG A 367 -7.69 -14.47 7.22
C ARG A 367 -6.68 -13.93 6.20
N PRO A 368 -5.80 -12.98 6.60
CA PRO A 368 -4.62 -12.65 5.82
C PRO A 368 -3.84 -13.91 5.43
N GLY A 369 -3.37 -13.96 4.18
CA GLY A 369 -2.71 -15.12 3.58
C GLY A 369 -3.64 -16.17 2.98
N ALA A 370 -4.96 -16.07 3.20
CA ALA A 370 -5.92 -16.98 2.58
C ALA A 370 -5.95 -16.76 1.06
N PRO A 371 -5.89 -17.83 0.25
CA PRO A 371 -5.97 -17.72 -1.19
C PRO A 371 -7.42 -17.49 -1.63
N ILE A 372 -7.55 -16.73 -2.70
CA ILE A 372 -8.83 -16.30 -3.26
C ILE A 372 -8.79 -16.32 -4.77
N ALA A 373 -9.99 -16.25 -5.38
CA ALA A 373 -10.19 -16.03 -6.80
C ALA A 373 -11.03 -14.78 -7.01
N ILE A 374 -10.69 -13.95 -7.98
CA ILE A 374 -11.51 -12.83 -8.43
C ILE A 374 -12.00 -13.16 -9.84
N MET A 375 -13.28 -12.95 -10.11
CA MET A 375 -13.80 -13.06 -11.48
C MET A 375 -14.45 -11.77 -11.94
N GLY A 376 -14.05 -11.28 -13.10
CA GLY A 376 -14.62 -10.08 -13.66
C GLY A 376 -14.17 -9.80 -15.08
N PHE A 377 -14.52 -8.62 -15.58
CA PHE A 377 -14.23 -8.22 -16.95
C PHE A 377 -13.15 -7.12 -16.93
N PRO A 378 -11.86 -7.48 -17.03
CA PRO A 378 -10.81 -6.49 -17.15
C PRO A 378 -10.99 -5.76 -18.48
N LEU A 379 -11.35 -4.50 -18.41
CA LEU A 379 -11.30 -3.56 -19.53
C LEU A 379 -9.87 -3.03 -19.55
N GLY A 380 -9.10 -3.43 -20.57
CA GLY A 380 -7.80 -2.85 -20.83
C GLY A 380 -7.91 -1.34 -21.11
N ASN A 381 -6.77 -0.66 -21.11
CA ASN A 381 -6.61 0.70 -21.66
C ASN A 381 -7.00 0.83 -23.15
N GLU A 382 -7.31 -0.29 -23.80
CA GLU A 382 -7.94 -0.38 -25.09
C GLU A 382 -9.32 -1.05 -24.92
N THR A 383 -10.35 -0.29 -24.57
CA THR A 383 -11.71 -0.67 -24.95
C THR A 383 -11.86 -0.40 -26.45
N ALA A 384 -11.11 -1.17 -27.25
CA ALA A 384 -11.49 -1.52 -28.61
C ALA A 384 -12.88 -2.17 -28.53
N GLY A 385 -13.92 -1.36 -28.68
CA GLY A 385 -15.29 -1.87 -28.71
C GLY A 385 -16.40 -0.93 -28.26
N MET A 386 -16.15 0.15 -27.51
CA MET A 386 -17.22 1.13 -27.20
C MET A 386 -17.52 2.09 -28.37
N GLY A 387 -16.72 2.06 -29.43
CA GLY A 387 -17.09 2.60 -30.74
C GLY A 387 -17.81 1.59 -31.66
N GLY A 388 -17.98 0.34 -31.21
CA GLY A 388 -18.73 -0.70 -31.90
C GLY A 388 -20.14 -0.85 -31.30
N SER A 389 -21.07 -1.42 -32.08
CA SER A 389 -22.42 -1.69 -31.57
C SER A 389 -22.33 -2.69 -30.39
N ILE A 390 -22.62 -2.19 -29.18
CA ILE A 390 -22.66 -2.94 -27.90
C ILE A 390 -23.40 -4.27 -28.07
N ASP A 391 -24.41 -4.31 -28.94
CA ASP A 391 -25.26 -5.46 -29.25
C ASP A 391 -24.51 -6.68 -29.80
N THR A 392 -23.27 -6.53 -30.29
CA THR A 392 -22.46 -7.64 -30.86
C THR A 392 -21.37 -8.16 -29.92
N LEU A 393 -21.13 -7.48 -28.79
CA LEU A 393 -20.05 -7.82 -27.87
C LEU A 393 -20.41 -9.09 -27.09
N THR A 394 -19.52 -10.08 -27.09
CA THR A 394 -19.62 -11.26 -26.22
C THR A 394 -18.57 -11.14 -25.13
N ALA A 395 -18.95 -10.60 -23.99
CA ALA A 395 -18.06 -10.39 -22.87
C ALA A 395 -17.67 -11.75 -22.26
N ARG A 396 -16.37 -11.94 -21.97
CA ARG A 396 -15.86 -13.09 -21.24
C ARG A 396 -15.13 -12.65 -19.98
N ALA A 397 -15.66 -13.07 -18.83
CA ALA A 397 -14.99 -12.87 -17.56
C ALA A 397 -13.67 -13.65 -17.51
N THR A 398 -12.66 -13.08 -16.88
CA THR A 398 -11.40 -13.74 -16.54
C THR A 398 -11.38 -14.08 -15.06
N LEU A 399 -10.60 -15.10 -14.70
CA LEU A 399 -10.31 -15.44 -13.31
C LEU A 399 -8.88 -15.02 -12.97
N THR A 400 -8.72 -14.25 -11.89
CA THR A 400 -7.42 -13.92 -11.31
C THR A 400 -7.28 -14.57 -9.94
N ALA A 401 -6.21 -15.32 -9.73
CA ALA A 401 -5.84 -15.83 -8.42
C ALA A 401 -5.13 -14.75 -7.58
N GLY A 402 -5.33 -14.78 -6.27
CA GLY A 402 -4.65 -13.87 -5.35
C GLY A 402 -4.73 -14.33 -3.91
N ILE A 403 -4.35 -13.44 -3.00
CA ILE A 403 -4.43 -13.65 -1.56
C ILE A 403 -5.05 -12.45 -0.87
N ILE A 404 -5.54 -12.67 0.34
CA ILE A 404 -5.96 -11.58 1.21
C ILE A 404 -4.73 -11.05 1.93
N SER A 405 -4.39 -9.78 1.70
CA SER A 405 -3.28 -9.12 2.39
C SER A 405 -3.71 -8.62 3.75
N LYS A 406 -4.94 -8.11 3.86
CA LYS A 406 -5.46 -7.50 5.08
C LYS A 406 -6.97 -7.64 5.17
N SER A 407 -7.47 -7.90 6.37
CA SER A 407 -8.91 -7.91 6.66
C SER A 407 -9.18 -7.03 7.87
N VAL A 408 -9.92 -5.95 7.68
CA VAL A 408 -10.46 -5.08 8.74
C VAL A 408 -11.98 -4.99 8.57
N PRO A 409 -12.75 -4.59 9.60
CA PRO A 409 -14.22 -4.70 9.59
C PRO A 409 -14.91 -4.11 8.35
N ASP A 410 -14.40 -3.00 7.82
CA ASP A 410 -15.03 -2.28 6.71
C ASP A 410 -14.32 -2.48 5.36
N ILE A 411 -13.14 -3.10 5.34
CA ILE A 411 -12.30 -3.19 4.13
C ILE A 411 -11.57 -4.54 4.10
N LEU A 412 -11.70 -5.22 2.96
CA LEU A 412 -10.87 -6.36 2.61
C LEU A 412 -9.82 -5.92 1.59
N GLN A 413 -8.54 -6.05 1.93
CA GLN A 413 -7.44 -5.80 1.01
C GLN A 413 -6.93 -7.13 0.44
N VAL A 414 -6.77 -7.14 -0.86
CA VAL A 414 -6.36 -8.27 -1.67
C VAL A 414 -5.09 -7.91 -2.43
N ASP A 415 -4.16 -8.87 -2.50
CA ASP A 415 -3.06 -8.86 -3.45
C ASP A 415 -3.41 -9.78 -4.61
N ALA A 416 -3.88 -9.17 -5.70
CA ALA A 416 -4.25 -9.82 -6.95
C ALA A 416 -4.16 -8.79 -8.08
N TYR A 417 -3.83 -9.24 -9.28
CA TYR A 417 -3.81 -8.34 -10.44
C TYR A 417 -5.23 -8.06 -10.95
N VAL A 418 -5.67 -6.82 -10.78
CA VAL A 418 -7.00 -6.37 -11.19
C VAL A 418 -6.86 -5.14 -12.08
N ALA A 419 -7.45 -5.20 -13.27
CA ALA A 419 -7.47 -4.10 -14.23
C ALA A 419 -8.74 -3.26 -14.08
N HIS A 420 -8.79 -2.13 -14.80
CA HIS A 420 -9.99 -1.29 -14.90
C HIS A 420 -11.20 -2.13 -15.38
N GLY A 421 -12.44 -1.77 -15.01
CA GLY A 421 -13.65 -2.57 -15.32
C GLY A 421 -13.93 -3.76 -14.38
N SER A 422 -12.99 -4.08 -13.48
CA SER A 422 -13.19 -5.14 -12.47
C SER A 422 -13.96 -4.67 -11.24
N SER A 423 -14.35 -3.40 -11.15
CA SER A 423 -15.26 -2.91 -10.11
C SER A 423 -16.55 -3.71 -10.11
N GLY A 424 -16.92 -4.26 -8.96
CA GLY A 424 -18.08 -5.12 -8.73
C GLY A 424 -17.80 -6.61 -8.93
N SER A 425 -16.55 -6.99 -9.19
CA SER A 425 -16.14 -8.40 -9.27
C SER A 425 -16.31 -9.10 -7.93
N PRO A 426 -16.93 -10.30 -7.89
CA PRO A 426 -16.92 -11.12 -6.69
C PRO A 426 -15.51 -11.66 -6.39
N VAL A 427 -15.16 -11.64 -5.11
CA VAL A 427 -13.98 -12.31 -4.55
C VAL A 427 -14.46 -13.62 -3.90
N PHE A 428 -13.87 -14.74 -4.29
CA PHE A 428 -14.23 -16.08 -3.85
C PHE A 428 -13.16 -16.69 -2.93
N ASP A 429 -13.59 -17.43 -1.92
CA ASP A 429 -12.72 -18.31 -1.14
C ASP A 429 -12.46 -19.65 -1.86
N GLN A 430 -11.69 -20.53 -1.21
CA GLN A 430 -11.40 -21.88 -1.71
C GLN A 430 -12.65 -22.75 -1.90
N ARG A 431 -13.76 -22.48 -1.23
CA ARG A 431 -15.02 -23.22 -1.38
C ARG A 431 -15.79 -22.75 -2.62
N GLY A 432 -15.47 -21.56 -3.12
CA GLY A 432 -16.18 -20.88 -4.21
C GLY A 432 -17.30 -19.98 -3.70
N LEU A 433 -17.31 -19.64 -2.40
CA LEU A 433 -18.26 -18.70 -1.80
C LEU A 433 -17.72 -17.28 -1.90
N VAL A 434 -18.60 -16.32 -2.17
CA VAL A 434 -18.25 -14.91 -2.21
C VAL A 434 -17.91 -14.42 -0.81
N VAL A 435 -16.73 -13.84 -0.65
CA VAL A 435 -16.21 -13.26 0.59
C VAL A 435 -15.97 -11.75 0.49
N GLY A 436 -16.10 -11.18 -0.70
CA GLY A 436 -16.07 -9.73 -0.89
C GLY A 436 -16.45 -9.30 -2.30
N VAL A 437 -16.59 -7.99 -2.49
CA VAL A 437 -16.89 -7.36 -3.78
C VAL A 437 -15.84 -6.30 -4.07
N VAL A 438 -15.05 -6.50 -5.12
CA VAL A 438 -14.00 -5.56 -5.55
C VAL A 438 -14.61 -4.19 -5.82
N TYR A 439 -13.97 -3.11 -5.36
CA TYR A 439 -14.36 -1.74 -5.75
C TYR A 439 -13.21 -0.90 -6.32
N GLY A 440 -11.98 -1.42 -6.34
CA GLY A 440 -10.84 -0.79 -7.00
C GLY A 440 -9.56 -0.81 -6.16
N GLY A 441 -8.50 -0.21 -6.70
CA GLY A 441 -7.19 -0.10 -6.04
C GLY A 441 -6.52 1.22 -6.41
N PRO A 442 -5.49 1.66 -5.66
CA PRO A 442 -4.75 2.87 -5.98
C PRO A 442 -4.05 2.69 -7.34
N THR A 443 -4.11 3.69 -8.22
CA THR A 443 -3.42 3.67 -9.52
C THR A 443 -1.91 3.44 -9.36
N GLU A 444 -1.35 3.94 -8.27
CA GLU A 444 0.06 3.81 -7.85
C GLU A 444 0.48 2.37 -7.53
N ALA A 445 -0.48 1.49 -7.18
CA ALA A 445 -0.22 0.10 -6.85
C ALA A 445 -0.14 -0.82 -8.08
N ALA A 446 -0.16 -0.26 -9.29
CA ALA A 446 -0.13 -0.98 -10.58
C ALA A 446 -1.16 -2.13 -10.67
N GLY A 447 -2.32 -1.95 -10.01
CA GLY A 447 -3.40 -2.93 -9.98
C GLY A 447 -3.16 -4.18 -9.13
N ARG A 448 -2.11 -4.24 -8.28
CA ARG A 448 -1.85 -5.40 -7.38
C ARG A 448 -2.59 -5.31 -6.05
N ILE A 449 -2.64 -4.12 -5.46
CA ILE A 449 -3.35 -3.91 -4.19
C ILE A 449 -4.76 -3.45 -4.51
N VAL A 450 -5.72 -4.30 -4.17
CA VAL A 450 -7.13 -4.13 -4.51
C VAL A 450 -7.94 -4.15 -3.23
N TYR A 451 -8.93 -3.28 -3.14
CA TYR A 451 -9.85 -3.23 -2.02
C TYR A 451 -11.22 -3.76 -2.43
N SER A 452 -11.85 -4.43 -1.46
CA SER A 452 -13.14 -5.07 -1.62
C SER A 452 -14.02 -4.80 -0.41
N VAL A 453 -15.32 -4.65 -0.64
CA VAL A 453 -16.34 -4.62 0.41
C VAL A 453 -16.48 -6.03 0.99
N PRO A 454 -16.30 -6.24 2.31
CA PRO A 454 -16.41 -7.57 2.92
C PRO A 454 -17.81 -8.19 2.78
N ALA A 455 -17.89 -9.52 2.73
CA ALA A 455 -19.17 -10.24 2.61
C ALA A 455 -20.16 -9.93 3.74
N ASP A 456 -19.70 -9.68 4.97
CA ASP A 456 -20.60 -9.31 6.09
C ASP A 456 -21.37 -8.01 5.81
N ARG A 457 -20.69 -7.03 5.18
CA ARG A 457 -21.30 -5.76 4.76
C ARG A 457 -22.27 -5.97 3.61
N LEU A 458 -21.94 -6.85 2.66
CA LEU A 458 -22.85 -7.26 1.59
C LEU A 458 -24.10 -7.92 2.17
N ILE A 459 -23.94 -8.90 3.07
CA ILE A 459 -25.04 -9.66 3.69
C ILE A 459 -25.98 -8.72 4.45
N ALA A 460 -25.46 -7.78 5.23
CA ALA A 460 -26.24 -6.79 5.96
C ALA A 460 -27.13 -5.93 5.04
N GLN A 461 -26.80 -5.87 3.75
CA GLN A 461 -27.50 -5.04 2.77
C GLN A 461 -28.29 -5.82 1.73
N LEU A 462 -28.19 -7.15 1.69
CA LEU A 462 -28.93 -7.99 0.75
C LEU A 462 -30.44 -7.74 0.86
N PRO A 463 -31.16 -7.61 -0.27
CA PRO A 463 -32.62 -7.68 -0.27
C PRO A 463 -33.09 -8.99 0.37
N GLY A 464 -34.25 -8.99 1.04
CA GLY A 464 -34.77 -10.18 1.73
C GLY A 464 -34.93 -11.40 0.82
N GLU A 465 -35.27 -11.18 -0.45
CA GLU A 465 -35.37 -12.20 -1.51
C GLU A 465 -34.03 -12.89 -1.81
N ALA A 466 -32.91 -12.24 -1.51
CA ALA A 466 -31.57 -12.77 -1.71
C ALA A 466 -30.99 -13.50 -0.49
N ALA A 467 -31.69 -13.58 0.64
CA ALA A 467 -31.18 -14.21 1.86
C ALA A 467 -30.76 -15.68 1.66
N GLY A 468 -31.39 -16.41 0.72
CA GLY A 468 -31.06 -17.81 0.42
C GLY A 468 -29.68 -18.05 -0.20
N VAL A 469 -29.01 -16.99 -0.69
CA VAL A 469 -27.64 -17.07 -1.22
C VAL A 469 -26.60 -17.19 -0.11
N VAL A 470 -26.93 -16.82 1.13
CA VAL A 470 -25.99 -16.84 2.24
C VAL A 470 -25.71 -18.28 2.67
N LYS A 471 -24.42 -18.61 2.90
CA LYS A 471 -23.93 -19.93 3.29
C LYS A 471 -22.96 -19.81 4.47
N PRO A 472 -22.95 -20.79 5.39
CA PRO A 472 -22.06 -20.80 6.54
C PRO A 472 -20.57 -20.92 6.18
#